data_AF-A0A931ZJ74-F1
#
_entry.id   AF-A0A931ZJ74-F1
#
_cell.length_a   1.000
_cell.length_b   1.000
_cell.length_c   1.000
_cell.angle_alpha   90.00
_cell.angle_beta   90.00
_cell.angle_gamma   90.00
#
_symmetry.space_group_name_H-M   'P 1'
#
loop_
_entity.id
_entity.type
_entity.pdbx_description
1 polymer ?
#
loop_
_entity_poly.entity_id
_entity_poly.type
_entity_poly.pdbx_seq_one_letter_code
_entity_poly.pdbx_strand_id
1 'polypeptide(L)'
;MNRIIFLILIPVVILVLLIIVLSFPGPKKSVNKLPIPIFNPSPTNRPVSQLPATPLFITQVIPEDNSTNIPSNQQVQIIFNRALILDEVYISFGPGVIFKTAVNNNTIVLIPSPSLTNGLTYKLLVKFNKTEELSKQYQFTVAGTPPASLPDTQPPGAAKQSEEFNRQNHPDIFLANKTPIRGSLFDLYKGVLKSAPQEHYSFVLVTKTDQPAARNELSTILIQLGLNQDQINSLDIATISQDQFAKVSSLKEKLPFYSSDASISYDMSFDKMTIHIDQKNKTAGEQQITDFLKQNEIESTNWINNLSISYQ
;
A
#
# COMPACT_ATOMS: atom_id res chain seq x y z
N MET A 1 65.30 -49.44 16.60
CA MET A 1 64.22 -50.15 15.87
C MET A 1 62.81 -49.71 16.27
N ASN A 2 62.55 -49.33 17.53
CA ASN A 2 61.18 -49.02 18.00
C ASN A 2 60.59 -47.66 17.55
N ARG A 3 61.37 -46.72 16.99
CA ARG A 3 60.85 -45.41 16.55
C ARG A 3 60.24 -45.42 15.13
N ILE A 4 60.66 -46.34 14.28
CA ILE A 4 60.11 -46.47 12.91
C ILE A 4 58.75 -47.17 12.92
N ILE A 5 58.53 -48.08 13.88
CA ILE A 5 57.25 -48.78 14.06
C ILE A 5 56.13 -47.80 14.42
N PHE A 6 56.38 -46.80 15.27
CA PHE A 6 55.38 -45.79 15.63
C PHE A 6 55.00 -44.84 14.48
N LEU A 7 55.93 -44.55 13.56
CA LEU A 7 55.69 -43.63 12.44
C LEU A 7 54.79 -44.24 11.35
N ILE A 8 54.76 -45.57 11.26
CA ILE A 8 53.89 -46.31 10.32
C ILE A 8 52.55 -46.68 10.96
N LEU A 9 52.51 -46.89 12.29
CA LEU A 9 51.27 -47.30 12.96
C LEU A 9 50.22 -46.18 13.03
N ILE A 10 50.66 -44.93 13.20
CA ILE A 10 49.77 -43.77 13.33
C ILE A 10 48.90 -43.54 12.07
N PRO A 11 49.44 -43.49 10.84
CA PRO A 11 48.60 -43.31 9.65
C PRO A 11 47.67 -44.50 9.39
N VAL A 12 48.07 -45.73 9.76
CA VAL A 12 47.22 -46.92 9.62
C VAL A 12 46.03 -46.87 10.60
N VAL A 13 46.25 -46.45 11.84
CA VAL A 13 45.17 -46.29 12.84
C VAL A 13 44.20 -45.18 12.42
N ILE A 14 44.70 -44.07 11.86
CA ILE A 14 43.85 -42.99 11.34
C ILE A 14 43.02 -43.46 10.14
N LEU A 15 43.61 -44.23 9.23
CA LEU A 15 42.89 -44.78 8.07
C LEU A 15 41.79 -45.75 8.49
N VAL A 16 42.06 -46.62 9.49
CA VAL A 16 41.05 -47.55 10.03
C VAL A 16 39.92 -46.78 10.73
N LEU A 17 40.22 -45.73 11.48
CA LEU A 17 39.21 -44.86 12.08
C LEU A 17 38.33 -44.14 11.04
N LEU A 18 38.93 -43.70 9.93
CA LEU A 18 38.21 -43.00 8.87
C LEU A 18 37.28 -43.95 8.09
N ILE A 19 37.71 -45.20 7.86
CA ILE A 19 36.87 -46.24 7.26
C ILE A 19 35.71 -46.61 8.21
N ILE A 20 35.95 -46.68 9.52
CA ILE A 20 34.90 -46.95 10.51
C ILE A 20 33.84 -45.83 10.50
N VAL A 21 34.25 -44.55 10.47
CA VAL A 21 33.31 -43.41 10.43
C VAL A 21 32.50 -43.39 9.12
N LEU A 22 33.11 -43.74 7.98
CA LEU A 22 32.41 -43.80 6.69
C LEU A 22 31.55 -45.06 6.51
N SER A 23 31.84 -46.14 7.26
CA SER A 23 31.09 -47.41 7.19
C SER A 23 29.90 -47.45 8.15
N PHE A 24 29.76 -46.49 9.06
CA PHE A 24 28.52 -46.32 9.80
C PHE A 24 27.49 -45.65 8.88
N PRO A 25 26.45 -46.37 8.43
CA PRO A 25 25.33 -45.72 7.76
C PRO A 25 24.78 -44.68 8.73
N GLY A 26 24.85 -43.40 8.34
CA GLY A 26 24.19 -42.33 9.06
C GLY A 26 22.75 -42.76 9.36
N PRO A 27 22.19 -42.36 10.52
CA PRO A 27 20.89 -42.83 10.97
C PRO A 27 19.92 -42.70 9.81
N LYS A 28 19.48 -43.84 9.26
CA LYS A 28 18.36 -43.86 8.33
C LYS A 28 17.30 -43.07 9.07
N LYS A 29 16.87 -41.93 8.51
CA LYS A 29 15.62 -41.31 8.92
C LYS A 29 14.61 -42.42 8.80
N SER A 30 14.27 -43.02 9.94
CA SER A 30 13.04 -43.74 10.08
C SER A 30 12.02 -42.70 9.68
N VAL A 31 11.45 -42.86 8.50
CA VAL A 31 10.07 -42.44 8.29
C VAL A 31 9.29 -43.36 9.23
N ASN A 32 9.37 -43.04 10.53
CA ASN A 32 8.22 -43.10 11.38
C ASN A 32 7.25 -42.22 10.60
N LYS A 33 6.40 -42.88 9.82
CA LYS A 33 5.02 -42.44 9.74
C LYS A 33 4.67 -42.26 11.21
N LEU A 34 4.79 -41.02 11.69
CA LEU A 34 3.96 -40.54 12.76
C LEU A 34 2.61 -41.19 12.50
N PRO A 35 1.95 -41.81 13.49
CA PRO A 35 0.57 -42.20 13.30
C PRO A 35 -0.05 -40.98 12.64
N ILE A 36 -0.52 -41.13 11.39
CA ILE A 36 -1.35 -40.10 10.79
C ILE A 36 -2.34 -39.87 11.92
N PRO A 37 -2.48 -38.65 12.49
CA PRO A 37 -3.56 -38.43 13.41
C PRO A 37 -4.77 -38.85 12.60
N ILE A 38 -5.32 -40.02 12.93
CA ILE A 38 -6.63 -40.38 12.48
C ILE A 38 -7.41 -39.28 13.17
N PHE A 39 -7.78 -38.26 12.38
CA PHE A 39 -8.96 -37.49 12.66
C PHE A 39 -10.06 -38.54 12.66
N ASN A 40 -10.20 -39.19 13.82
CA ASN A 40 -11.46 -39.68 14.25
C ASN A 40 -12.11 -38.41 14.78
N PRO A 41 -12.97 -37.73 14.02
CA PRO A 41 -13.91 -36.80 14.60
C PRO A 41 -14.89 -37.62 15.44
N SER A 42 -14.40 -38.27 16.51
CA SER A 42 -15.25 -38.38 17.68
C SER A 42 -15.55 -36.93 18.05
N PRO A 43 -16.84 -36.54 18.10
CA PRO A 43 -17.22 -35.19 18.44
C PRO A 43 -16.75 -34.95 19.87
N THR A 44 -15.55 -34.42 20.01
CA THR A 44 -15.20 -33.66 21.20
C THR A 44 -16.14 -32.47 21.12
N ASN A 45 -17.23 -32.52 21.88
CA ASN A 45 -18.11 -31.41 22.18
C ASN A 45 -17.27 -30.31 22.85
N ARG A 46 -16.40 -29.65 22.08
CA ARG A 46 -16.14 -28.25 22.35
C ARG A 46 -17.49 -27.58 22.15
N PRO A 47 -17.96 -26.73 23.07
CA PRO A 47 -19.04 -25.84 22.74
C PRO A 47 -18.53 -24.99 21.58
N VAL A 48 -18.88 -25.41 20.36
CA VAL A 48 -19.08 -24.47 19.26
C VAL A 48 -20.00 -23.45 19.89
N SER A 49 -19.56 -22.21 20.01
CA SER A 49 -20.49 -21.11 20.26
C SER A 49 -21.41 -21.11 19.05
N GLN A 50 -22.46 -21.92 19.13
CA GLN A 50 -23.47 -22.01 18.12
C GLN A 50 -24.10 -20.64 18.10
N LEU A 51 -23.96 -19.95 16.96
CA LEU A 51 -24.74 -18.76 16.70
C LEU A 51 -26.20 -19.08 17.07
N PRO A 52 -26.84 -18.24 17.90
CA PRO A 52 -28.21 -18.50 18.33
C PRO A 52 -29.11 -18.71 17.12
N ALA A 53 -30.06 -19.65 17.23
CA ALA A 53 -30.99 -19.99 16.14
C ALA A 53 -31.83 -18.78 15.67
N THR A 54 -31.94 -17.75 16.51
CA THR A 54 -32.59 -16.49 16.14
C THR A 54 -31.59 -15.52 15.50
N PRO A 55 -31.82 -15.09 14.24
CA PRO A 55 -30.97 -14.10 13.59
C PRO A 55 -30.96 -12.81 14.40
N LEU A 56 -29.78 -12.19 14.50
CA LEU A 56 -29.60 -10.93 15.18
C LEU A 56 -30.09 -9.79 14.28
N PHE A 57 -30.95 -8.92 14.79
CA PHE A 57 -31.34 -7.70 14.11
C PHE A 57 -31.55 -6.56 15.09
N ILE A 58 -31.49 -5.34 14.58
CA ILE A 58 -31.69 -4.12 15.36
C ILE A 58 -33.19 -3.87 15.51
N THR A 59 -33.66 -3.71 16.74
CA THR A 59 -35.04 -3.33 17.04
C THR A 59 -35.21 -1.83 17.12
N GLN A 60 -34.17 -1.12 17.57
CA GLN A 60 -34.23 0.34 17.75
C GLN A 60 -32.83 0.96 17.74
N VAL A 61 -32.74 2.19 17.25
CA VAL A 61 -31.58 3.08 17.40
C VAL A 61 -32.04 4.39 18.01
N ILE A 62 -31.25 4.92 18.94
CA ILE A 62 -31.45 6.24 19.54
C ILE A 62 -30.16 7.04 19.32
N PRO A 63 -30.19 8.25 18.74
CA PRO A 63 -31.35 8.89 18.11
C PRO A 63 -31.96 8.07 16.98
N GLU A 64 -33.26 8.26 16.73
CA GLU A 64 -33.95 7.61 15.62
C GLU A 64 -33.37 8.07 14.27
N ASP A 65 -33.53 7.22 13.25
CA ASP A 65 -33.04 7.53 11.90
C ASP A 65 -33.66 8.82 11.35
N ASN A 66 -32.82 9.65 10.74
CA ASN A 66 -33.13 10.97 10.21
C ASN A 66 -33.64 12.00 11.24
N SER A 67 -33.47 11.74 12.53
CA SER A 67 -33.81 12.72 13.57
C SER A 67 -32.91 13.96 13.48
N THR A 68 -33.47 15.12 13.85
CA THR A 68 -32.78 16.41 13.81
C THR A 68 -32.89 17.11 15.16
N ASN A 69 -32.13 18.20 15.34
CA ASN A 69 -32.08 18.97 16.59
C ASN A 69 -31.65 18.12 17.80
N ILE A 70 -30.77 17.15 17.58
CA ILE A 70 -30.24 16.30 18.63
C ILE A 70 -29.26 17.08 19.52
N PRO A 71 -29.33 16.98 20.86
CA PRO A 71 -28.35 17.60 21.74
C PRO A 71 -26.92 17.09 21.51
N SER A 72 -25.91 17.95 21.64
CA SER A 72 -24.50 17.57 21.41
C SER A 72 -23.93 16.56 22.42
N ASN A 73 -24.54 16.43 23.59
CA ASN A 73 -24.20 15.42 24.60
C ASN A 73 -24.99 14.12 24.47
N GLN A 74 -25.79 13.96 23.41
CA GLN A 74 -26.61 12.78 23.20
C GLN A 74 -25.75 11.52 23.04
N GLN A 75 -26.10 10.48 23.77
CA GLN A 75 -25.54 9.14 23.61
C GLN A 75 -26.26 8.41 22.48
N VAL A 76 -25.53 7.56 21.76
CA VAL A 76 -26.11 6.69 20.73
C VAL A 76 -26.35 5.30 21.31
N GLN A 77 -27.55 4.77 21.17
CA GLN A 77 -27.93 3.43 21.63
C GLN A 77 -28.38 2.58 20.45
N ILE A 78 -27.93 1.33 20.40
CA ILE A 78 -28.32 0.34 19.39
C ILE A 78 -28.87 -0.85 20.16
N ILE A 79 -30.16 -1.11 20.01
CA ILE A 79 -30.89 -2.15 20.74
C ILE A 79 -31.16 -3.30 19.77
N PHE A 80 -30.82 -4.50 20.20
CA PHE A 80 -30.98 -5.73 19.43
C PHE A 80 -32.12 -6.59 19.98
N ASN A 81 -32.66 -7.46 19.11
CA ASN A 81 -33.72 -8.41 19.47
C ASN A 81 -33.31 -9.46 20.51
N ARG A 82 -32.01 -9.66 20.71
CA ARG A 82 -31.43 -10.59 21.69
C ARG A 82 -30.09 -10.09 22.22
N ALA A 83 -29.61 -10.73 23.28
CA ALA A 83 -28.28 -10.47 23.83
C ALA A 83 -27.18 -10.67 22.78
N LEU A 84 -26.15 -9.83 22.85
CA LEU A 84 -24.99 -9.87 21.96
C LEU A 84 -23.95 -10.88 22.47
N ILE A 85 -23.38 -11.63 21.54
CA ILE A 85 -22.17 -12.42 21.75
C ILE A 85 -20.97 -11.62 21.21
N LEU A 86 -19.77 -11.87 21.76
CA LEU A 86 -18.56 -11.18 21.36
C LEU A 86 -18.33 -11.26 19.83
N ASP A 87 -17.98 -10.13 19.22
CA ASP A 87 -17.67 -9.97 17.79
C ASP A 87 -18.82 -10.22 16.79
N GLU A 88 -20.10 -10.23 17.22
CA GLU A 88 -21.25 -10.38 16.30
C GLU A 88 -21.54 -9.12 15.44
N VAL A 89 -21.04 -7.95 15.84
CA VAL A 89 -21.28 -6.69 15.11
C VAL A 89 -20.04 -5.83 15.03
N TYR A 90 -19.89 -5.15 13.90
CA TYR A 90 -18.92 -4.09 13.68
C TYR A 90 -19.66 -2.77 13.49
N ILE A 91 -19.21 -1.73 14.20
CA ILE A 91 -19.83 -0.40 14.15
C ILE A 91 -18.81 0.59 13.58
N SER A 92 -19.28 1.36 12.60
CA SER A 92 -18.59 2.51 12.04
C SER A 92 -19.43 3.76 12.26
N PHE A 93 -18.78 4.89 12.52
CA PHE A 93 -19.44 6.17 12.77
C PHE A 93 -18.67 7.30 12.10
N GLY A 94 -19.39 8.25 11.49
CA GLY A 94 -18.78 9.42 10.84
C GLY A 94 -19.71 10.65 10.88
N PRO A 95 -19.19 11.89 10.92
CA PRO A 95 -17.79 12.26 11.01
C PRO A 95 -17.13 11.81 12.32
N GLY A 96 -15.81 11.69 12.31
CA GLY A 96 -15.02 10.97 13.32
C GLY A 96 -15.20 11.54 14.71
N VAL A 97 -15.67 10.67 15.59
CA VAL A 97 -15.89 10.95 17.00
C VAL A 97 -15.34 9.76 17.77
N ILE A 98 -14.62 10.07 18.84
CA ILE A 98 -14.15 9.04 19.77
C ILE A 98 -15.32 8.71 20.70
N PHE A 99 -15.71 7.45 20.75
CA PHE A 99 -16.73 6.95 21.66
C PHE A 99 -16.10 6.07 22.74
N LYS A 100 -16.66 6.15 23.95
CA LYS A 100 -16.60 5.05 24.92
C LYS A 100 -17.77 4.13 24.64
N THR A 101 -17.48 2.85 24.44
CA THR A 101 -18.49 1.82 24.19
C THR A 101 -18.80 1.07 25.49
N ALA A 102 -20.08 0.96 25.82
CA ALA A 102 -20.59 0.06 26.84
C ALA A 102 -21.53 -0.96 26.20
N VAL A 103 -21.42 -2.22 26.61
CA VAL A 103 -22.32 -3.29 26.15
C VAL A 103 -23.14 -3.77 27.35
N ASN A 104 -24.45 -3.55 27.28
CA ASN A 104 -25.40 -3.93 28.31
C ASN A 104 -26.39 -4.94 27.72
N ASN A 105 -26.11 -6.23 27.90
CA ASN A 105 -26.94 -7.34 27.43
C ASN A 105 -27.22 -7.31 25.91
N ASN A 106 -28.34 -6.71 25.49
CA ASN A 106 -28.77 -6.57 24.09
C ASN A 106 -28.60 -5.13 23.56
N THR A 107 -27.91 -4.25 24.28
CA THR A 107 -27.76 -2.84 23.90
C THR A 107 -26.30 -2.44 23.84
N ILE A 108 -25.90 -1.79 22.75
CA ILE A 108 -24.62 -1.08 22.64
C ILE A 108 -24.90 0.40 22.89
N VAL A 109 -24.18 0.97 23.85
CA VAL A 109 -24.22 2.41 24.17
C VAL A 109 -22.90 3.04 23.78
N LEU A 110 -22.94 4.04 22.91
CA LEU A 110 -21.81 4.84 22.47
C LEU A 110 -21.90 6.22 23.13
N ILE A 111 -20.92 6.52 23.97
CA ILE A 111 -20.84 7.77 24.73
C ILE A 111 -19.75 8.65 24.10
N PRO A 112 -20.09 9.76 23.42
CA PRO A 112 -19.11 10.59 22.74
C PRO A 112 -18.18 11.28 23.76
N SER A 113 -16.89 11.34 23.44
CA SER A 113 -15.86 12.01 24.25
C SER A 113 -14.73 12.51 23.33
N PRO A 114 -14.75 13.77 22.85
CA PRO A 114 -15.59 14.89 23.28
C PRO A 114 -17.05 14.83 22.78
N SER A 115 -17.91 15.74 23.25
CA SER A 115 -19.29 15.90 22.77
C SER A 115 -19.38 16.07 21.25
N LEU A 116 -20.53 15.71 20.69
CA LEU A 116 -20.80 15.83 19.25
C LEU A 116 -20.75 17.30 18.82
N THR A 117 -20.31 17.53 17.59
CA THR A 117 -20.19 18.88 17.03
C THR A 117 -21.55 19.38 16.54
N ASN A 118 -21.91 20.59 16.94
CA ASN A 118 -23.17 21.23 16.58
C ASN A 118 -23.34 21.36 15.06
N GLY A 119 -24.57 21.20 14.57
CA GLY A 119 -24.94 21.35 13.17
C GLY A 119 -24.42 20.27 12.22
N LEU A 120 -23.70 19.25 12.72
CA LEU A 120 -23.25 18.12 11.90
C LEU A 120 -24.29 17.01 11.82
N THR A 121 -24.34 16.36 10.66
CA THR A 121 -25.07 15.10 10.48
C THR A 121 -24.11 13.94 10.67
N TYR A 122 -24.43 13.07 11.60
CA TYR A 122 -23.70 11.85 11.89
C TYR A 122 -24.36 10.65 11.24
N LYS A 123 -23.54 9.72 10.76
CA LYS A 123 -23.92 8.46 10.12
C LYS A 123 -23.34 7.30 10.91
N LEU A 124 -24.19 6.37 11.28
CA LEU A 124 -23.88 5.13 11.94
C LEU A 124 -24.05 3.99 10.94
N LEU A 125 -23.01 3.18 10.75
CA LEU A 125 -23.06 1.93 10.00
C LEU A 125 -22.93 0.76 10.98
N VAL A 126 -23.91 -0.12 10.99
CA VAL A 126 -23.86 -1.39 11.75
C VAL A 126 -23.75 -2.54 10.76
N LYS A 127 -22.63 -3.25 10.81
CA LYS A 127 -22.37 -4.45 10.03
C LYS A 127 -22.49 -5.66 10.93
N PHE A 128 -23.26 -6.65 10.51
CA PHE A 128 -23.39 -7.91 11.23
C PHE A 128 -22.31 -8.88 10.74
N ASN A 129 -21.55 -9.43 11.68
CA ASN A 129 -20.52 -10.41 11.41
C ASN A 129 -21.15 -11.81 11.47
N LYS A 130 -20.71 -12.71 10.58
CA LYS A 130 -21.10 -14.13 10.61
C LYS A 130 -22.61 -14.37 10.42
N THR A 131 -23.32 -13.43 9.78
CA THR A 131 -24.73 -13.53 9.39
C THR A 131 -24.93 -13.06 7.95
N GLU A 132 -26.04 -13.47 7.31
CA GLU A 132 -26.47 -12.96 6.01
C GLU A 132 -27.18 -11.60 6.08
N GLU A 133 -27.42 -11.07 7.28
CA GLU A 133 -28.08 -9.77 7.47
C GLU A 133 -27.25 -8.64 6.84
N LEU A 134 -27.91 -7.85 5.99
CA LEU A 134 -27.29 -6.69 5.35
C LEU A 134 -26.94 -5.62 6.39
N SER A 135 -25.83 -4.92 6.15
CA SER A 135 -25.45 -3.75 6.95
C SER A 135 -26.59 -2.73 6.99
N LYS A 136 -26.84 -2.15 8.15
CA LYS A 136 -27.84 -1.08 8.33
C LYS A 136 -27.13 0.24 8.54
N GLN A 137 -27.67 1.29 7.94
CA GLN A 137 -27.18 2.65 8.11
C GLN A 137 -28.26 3.50 8.77
N TYR A 138 -27.84 4.34 9.71
CA TYR A 138 -28.69 5.31 10.40
C TYR A 138 -28.00 6.67 10.36
N GLN A 139 -28.77 7.74 10.43
CA GLN A 139 -28.22 9.09 10.50
C GLN A 139 -29.04 10.01 11.40
N PHE A 140 -28.41 11.04 11.97
CA PHE A 140 -29.09 12.08 12.73
C PHE A 140 -28.30 13.39 12.71
N THR A 141 -28.97 14.52 12.95
CA THR A 141 -28.37 15.85 12.92
C THR A 141 -28.38 16.53 14.28
N VAL A 142 -27.22 16.98 14.74
CA VAL A 142 -27.04 17.69 16.01
C VAL A 142 -27.52 19.14 15.86
N ALA A 143 -28.21 19.65 16.89
CA ALA A 143 -28.70 21.03 16.93
C ALA A 143 -27.56 22.06 16.77
N GLY A 144 -27.89 23.20 16.17
CA GLY A 144 -26.98 24.35 16.03
C GLY A 144 -26.44 24.54 14.62
N THR A 145 -25.58 25.54 14.48
CA THR A 145 -24.99 25.93 13.18
C THR A 145 -23.82 25.01 12.84
N PRO A 146 -23.73 24.48 11.60
CA PRO A 146 -22.59 23.69 11.16
C PRO A 146 -21.28 24.50 11.28
N PRO A 147 -20.15 23.85 11.64
CA PRO A 147 -18.85 24.51 11.65
C PRO A 147 -18.44 24.90 10.22
N ALA A 148 -17.66 25.97 10.07
CA ALA A 148 -17.12 26.42 8.78
C ALA A 148 -16.16 25.40 8.14
N SER A 149 -15.66 24.43 8.93
CA SER A 149 -14.81 23.32 8.50
C SER A 149 -15.28 22.03 9.16
N LEU A 150 -15.34 20.94 8.40
CA LEU A 150 -15.67 19.62 8.94
C LEU A 150 -14.52 19.11 9.84
N PRO A 151 -14.83 18.50 11.00
CA PRO A 151 -13.81 17.87 11.84
C PRO A 151 -13.19 16.66 11.14
N ASP A 152 -11.88 16.45 11.35
CA ASP A 152 -11.17 15.26 10.86
C ASP A 152 -11.88 14.01 11.35
N THR A 153 -12.19 13.11 10.40
CA THR A 153 -13.04 11.94 10.66
C THR A 153 -12.27 10.68 10.99
N GLN A 154 -10.94 10.73 10.94
CA GLN A 154 -10.11 9.57 11.21
C GLN A 154 -9.76 9.47 12.71
N PRO A 155 -9.61 8.24 13.25
CA PRO A 155 -9.12 8.04 14.62
C PRO A 155 -7.79 8.78 14.85
N PRO A 156 -7.52 9.30 16.06
CA PRO A 156 -6.23 9.89 16.37
C PRO A 156 -5.08 8.92 16.02
N GLY A 157 -4.16 9.35 15.17
CA GLY A 157 -3.02 8.54 14.72
C GLY A 157 -3.30 7.64 13.51
N ALA A 158 -4.51 7.61 12.95
CA ALA A 158 -4.80 6.87 11.72
C ALA A 158 -3.94 7.33 10.53
N ALA A 159 -3.67 8.63 10.42
CA ALA A 159 -2.74 9.17 9.44
C ALA A 159 -1.32 8.58 9.61
N LYS A 160 -0.83 8.49 10.87
CA LYS A 160 0.48 7.88 11.17
C LYS A 160 0.50 6.39 10.87
N GLN A 161 -0.59 5.67 11.17
CA GLN A 161 -0.70 4.24 10.88
C GLN A 161 -0.75 3.97 9.37
N SER A 162 -1.52 4.77 8.61
CA SER A 162 -1.55 4.66 7.15
C SER A 162 -0.20 5.00 6.54
N GLU A 163 0.48 6.00 7.07
CA GLU A 163 1.82 6.37 6.63
C GLU A 163 2.85 5.27 6.91
N GLU A 164 2.81 4.68 8.12
CA GLU A 164 3.66 3.54 8.49
C GLU A 164 3.40 2.32 7.60
N PHE A 165 2.12 1.99 7.38
CA PHE A 165 1.71 0.90 6.51
C PHE A 165 2.23 1.10 5.08
N ASN A 166 2.07 2.31 4.53
CA ASN A 166 2.59 2.64 3.21
C ASN A 166 4.12 2.58 3.19
N ARG A 167 4.81 3.10 4.20
CA ARG A 167 6.28 3.03 4.25
C ARG A 167 6.79 1.59 4.26
N GLN A 168 6.09 0.68 4.93
CA GLN A 168 6.48 -0.73 5.01
C GLN A 168 6.10 -1.54 3.76
N ASN A 169 4.90 -1.34 3.22
CA ASN A 169 4.30 -2.23 2.20
C ASN A 169 4.24 -1.60 0.79
N HIS A 170 4.21 -0.27 0.69
CA HIS A 170 4.06 0.50 -0.55
C HIS A 170 5.00 1.72 -0.55
N PRO A 171 6.33 1.50 -0.59
CA PRO A 171 7.33 2.56 -0.48
C PRO A 171 7.20 3.63 -1.58
N ASP A 172 6.67 3.25 -2.75
CA ASP A 172 6.34 4.14 -3.85
C ASP A 172 5.17 5.09 -3.49
N ILE A 173 4.07 4.58 -2.91
CA ILE A 173 2.95 5.43 -2.45
C ILE A 173 3.42 6.35 -1.33
N PHE A 174 4.22 5.82 -0.40
CA PHE A 174 4.81 6.63 0.67
C PHE A 174 5.65 7.77 0.10
N LEU A 175 6.57 7.48 -0.82
CA LEU A 175 7.44 8.48 -1.41
C LEU A 175 6.68 9.48 -2.30
N ALA A 176 5.67 9.03 -3.05
CA ALA A 176 4.78 9.87 -3.84
C ALA A 176 4.09 10.96 -3.00
N ASN A 177 3.76 10.67 -1.74
CA ASN A 177 3.18 11.63 -0.80
C ASN A 177 4.21 12.59 -0.17
N LYS A 178 5.51 12.33 -0.36
CA LYS A 178 6.62 13.17 0.10
C LYS A 178 7.24 14.01 -1.02
N THR A 179 6.98 13.66 -2.27
CA THR A 179 7.46 14.43 -3.42
C THR A 179 6.65 15.73 -3.63
N PRO A 180 7.29 16.82 -4.10
CA PRO A 180 8.69 16.88 -4.53
C PRO A 180 9.69 16.90 -3.37
N ILE A 181 10.81 16.19 -3.51
CA ILE A 181 11.94 16.25 -2.57
C ILE A 181 13.07 17.03 -3.24
N ARG A 182 13.59 18.05 -2.55
CA ARG A 182 14.67 18.88 -3.06
C ARG A 182 15.94 18.65 -2.26
N GLY A 183 16.98 18.17 -2.93
CA GLY A 183 18.34 18.05 -2.42
C GLY A 183 19.22 19.18 -2.92
N SER A 184 20.43 19.24 -2.39
CA SER A 184 21.47 20.16 -2.87
C SER A 184 21.96 19.78 -4.27
N LEU A 185 22.01 18.49 -4.59
CA LEU A 185 22.51 17.96 -5.86
C LEU A 185 21.40 17.46 -6.80
N PHE A 186 20.16 17.44 -6.34
CA PHE A 186 19.04 16.91 -7.13
C PHE A 186 17.69 17.52 -6.76
N ASP A 187 16.70 17.30 -7.62
CA ASP A 187 15.28 17.38 -7.29
C ASP A 187 14.60 16.05 -7.71
N LEU A 188 13.73 15.52 -6.86
CA LEU A 188 12.96 14.31 -7.11
C LEU A 188 11.50 14.67 -7.28
N TYR A 189 10.93 14.30 -8.43
CA TYR A 189 9.53 14.51 -8.76
C TYR A 189 8.79 13.18 -8.83
N LYS A 190 7.50 13.22 -8.46
CA LYS A 190 6.59 12.12 -8.73
C LYS A 190 6.45 11.96 -10.24
N GLY A 191 6.68 10.76 -10.73
CA GLY A 191 6.35 10.35 -12.08
C GLY A 191 4.94 9.81 -12.13
N VAL A 192 4.77 8.73 -12.87
CA VAL A 192 3.47 8.23 -13.30
C VAL A 192 3.13 6.92 -12.63
N LEU A 193 1.82 6.67 -12.48
CA LEU A 193 1.30 5.38 -12.04
C LEU A 193 1.42 4.39 -13.21
N LYS A 194 2.34 3.43 -13.09
CA LYS A 194 2.56 2.38 -14.09
C LYS A 194 1.73 1.16 -13.74
N SER A 195 1.02 0.58 -14.71
CA SER A 195 0.15 -0.59 -14.49
C SER A 195 0.86 -1.94 -14.56
N ALA A 196 2.13 -2.00 -14.99
CA ALA A 196 2.90 -3.23 -15.16
C ALA A 196 4.36 -3.06 -14.70
N PRO A 197 5.01 -4.10 -14.13
CA PRO A 197 4.48 -5.45 -13.87
C PRO A 197 3.49 -5.53 -12.69
N GLN A 198 3.48 -4.54 -11.81
CA GLN A 198 2.44 -4.28 -10.80
C GLN A 198 2.13 -2.80 -10.79
N GLU A 199 0.98 -2.39 -10.27
CA GLU A 199 0.61 -0.99 -10.15
C GLU A 199 1.53 -0.27 -9.15
N HIS A 200 2.34 0.70 -9.61
CA HIS A 200 3.26 1.45 -8.76
C HIS A 200 3.55 2.85 -9.32
N TYR A 201 3.92 3.79 -8.43
CA TYR A 201 4.43 5.09 -8.84
C TYR A 201 5.90 5.02 -9.27
N SER A 202 6.20 5.64 -10.41
CA SER A 202 7.57 5.94 -10.85
C SER A 202 7.99 7.35 -10.41
N PHE A 203 9.29 7.64 -10.49
CA PHE A 203 9.88 8.91 -10.09
C PHE A 203 10.93 9.38 -11.09
N VAL A 204 11.13 10.71 -11.12
CA VAL A 204 12.18 11.34 -11.93
C VAL A 204 13.15 12.06 -11.02
N LEU A 205 14.39 11.60 -11.01
CA LEU A 205 15.52 12.24 -10.35
C LEU A 205 16.20 13.20 -11.33
N VAL A 206 16.00 14.49 -11.12
CA VAL A 206 16.67 15.56 -11.88
C VAL A 206 17.98 15.90 -11.17
N THR A 207 19.12 15.56 -11.79
CA THR A 207 20.44 15.78 -11.19
C THR A 207 20.98 17.16 -11.60
N LYS A 208 21.37 17.95 -10.60
CA LYS A 208 22.00 19.28 -10.77
C LYS A 208 23.50 19.14 -11.04
N THR A 209 24.07 18.00 -10.64
CA THR A 209 25.50 17.66 -10.76
C THR A 209 25.66 16.19 -11.17
N ASP A 210 26.82 15.59 -10.88
CA ASP A 210 27.16 14.19 -11.12
C ASP A 210 26.11 13.20 -10.56
N GLN A 211 25.70 12.24 -11.39
CA GLN A 211 24.59 11.31 -11.10
C GLN A 211 24.85 10.41 -9.87
N PRO A 212 26.03 9.78 -9.70
CA PRO A 212 26.39 9.05 -8.49
C PRO A 212 26.23 9.88 -7.21
N ALA A 213 26.73 11.12 -7.19
CA ALA A 213 26.65 11.98 -6.00
C ALA A 213 25.19 12.31 -5.63
N ALA A 214 24.37 12.66 -6.63
CA ALA A 214 22.94 12.89 -6.46
C ALA A 214 22.19 11.64 -5.95
N ARG A 215 22.52 10.45 -6.46
CA ARG A 215 21.93 9.18 -6.00
C ARG A 215 22.29 8.86 -4.55
N ASN A 216 23.52 9.14 -4.13
CA ASN A 216 23.95 8.96 -2.75
C ASN A 216 23.24 9.92 -1.78
N GLU A 217 23.11 11.19 -2.16
CA GLU A 217 22.34 12.17 -1.38
C GLU A 217 20.87 11.74 -1.27
N LEU A 218 20.25 11.33 -2.38
CA LEU A 218 18.87 10.83 -2.38
C LEU A 218 18.72 9.63 -1.43
N SER A 219 19.60 8.62 -1.54
CA SER A 219 19.54 7.43 -0.68
C SER A 219 19.62 7.82 0.80
N THR A 220 20.50 8.76 1.15
CA THR A 220 20.64 9.28 2.53
C THR A 220 19.34 9.89 3.04
N ILE A 221 18.68 10.71 2.22
CA ILE A 221 17.39 11.33 2.57
C ILE A 221 16.29 10.26 2.72
N LEU A 222 16.22 9.30 1.81
CA LEU A 222 15.21 8.23 1.88
C LEU A 222 15.38 7.34 3.11
N ILE A 223 16.62 7.07 3.53
CA ILE A 223 16.92 6.37 4.78
C ILE A 223 16.47 7.19 5.99
N GLN A 224 16.69 8.51 5.99
CA GLN A 224 16.19 9.40 7.06
C GLN A 224 14.66 9.45 7.13
N LEU A 225 13.98 9.25 6.00
CA LEU A 225 12.52 9.09 5.94
C LEU A 225 12.04 7.70 6.41
N GLY A 226 12.97 6.79 6.74
CA GLY A 226 12.67 5.48 7.30
C GLY A 226 12.48 4.37 6.27
N LEU A 227 12.90 4.57 5.02
CA LEU A 227 13.03 3.46 4.05
C LEU A 227 14.33 2.70 4.28
N ASN A 228 14.31 1.39 4.06
CA ASN A 228 15.52 0.58 4.02
C ASN A 228 16.11 0.51 2.60
N GLN A 229 17.33 -0.03 2.46
CA GLN A 229 18.03 -0.07 1.18
C GLN A 229 17.31 -0.92 0.13
N ASP A 230 16.68 -2.03 0.51
CA ASP A 230 15.95 -2.90 -0.42
C ASP A 230 14.72 -2.19 -0.98
N GLN A 231 14.00 -1.44 -0.14
CA GLN A 231 12.88 -0.61 -0.55
C GLN A 231 13.33 0.52 -1.47
N ILE A 232 14.47 1.16 -1.19
CA ILE A 232 15.02 2.21 -2.07
C ILE A 232 15.39 1.63 -3.44
N ASN A 233 16.00 0.44 -3.45
CA ASN A 233 16.40 -0.25 -4.68
C ASN A 233 15.21 -0.74 -5.51
N SER A 234 14.04 -0.97 -4.90
CA SER A 234 12.83 -1.38 -5.60
C SER A 234 12.04 -0.23 -6.23
N LEU A 235 12.37 1.03 -5.91
CA LEU A 235 11.72 2.20 -6.48
C LEU A 235 12.10 2.36 -7.96
N ASP A 236 11.09 2.62 -8.79
CA ASP A 236 11.29 2.95 -10.19
C ASP A 236 11.66 4.43 -10.35
N ILE A 237 12.96 4.71 -10.39
CA ILE A 237 13.50 6.07 -10.47
C ILE A 237 14.31 6.22 -11.76
N ALA A 238 13.75 6.97 -12.72
CA ALA A 238 14.49 7.42 -13.89
C ALA A 238 15.38 8.62 -13.53
N THR A 239 16.53 8.76 -14.18
CA THR A 239 17.44 9.89 -13.97
C THR A 239 17.54 10.74 -15.23
N ILE A 240 17.57 12.06 -15.04
CA ILE A 240 17.77 13.05 -16.09
C ILE A 240 18.66 14.18 -15.55
N SER A 241 19.53 14.75 -16.37
CA SER A 241 20.27 15.95 -15.98
C SER A 241 19.36 17.18 -15.95
N GLN A 242 19.74 18.19 -15.17
CA GLN A 242 19.00 19.45 -15.11
C GLN A 242 18.92 20.16 -16.48
N ASP A 243 19.98 20.08 -17.28
CA ASP A 243 20.00 20.63 -18.65
C ASP A 243 18.98 19.92 -19.55
N GLN A 244 19.00 18.58 -19.56
CA GLN A 244 18.03 17.80 -20.31
C GLN A 244 16.61 18.09 -19.81
N PHE A 245 16.37 18.14 -18.51
CA PHE A 245 15.06 18.49 -17.96
C PHE A 245 14.53 19.87 -18.40
N ALA A 246 15.41 20.86 -18.53
CA ALA A 246 15.05 22.17 -19.06
C ALA A 246 14.68 22.10 -20.56
N LYS A 247 15.46 21.38 -21.37
CA LYS A 247 15.17 21.16 -22.80
C LYS A 247 13.83 20.49 -23.03
N VAL A 248 13.51 19.50 -22.19
CA VAL A 248 12.21 18.82 -22.18
C VAL A 248 11.07 19.75 -21.86
N SER A 249 11.25 20.58 -20.83
CA SER A 249 10.24 21.55 -20.44
C SER A 249 9.97 22.54 -21.58
N SER A 250 11.02 22.98 -22.28
CA SER A 250 10.89 23.82 -23.49
C SER A 250 10.26 23.06 -24.67
N LEU A 251 10.53 21.76 -24.84
CA LEU A 251 9.88 20.94 -25.86
C LEU A 251 8.37 20.92 -25.69
N LYS A 252 7.87 20.80 -24.45
CA LYS A 252 6.43 20.79 -24.16
C LYS A 252 5.71 22.03 -24.69
N GLU A 253 6.38 23.19 -24.67
CA GLU A 253 5.86 24.45 -25.21
C GLU A 253 5.82 24.50 -26.75
N LYS A 254 6.58 23.63 -27.42
CA LYS A 254 6.65 23.52 -28.89
C LYS A 254 5.68 22.49 -29.46
N LEU A 255 4.97 21.74 -28.62
CA LEU A 255 4.01 20.72 -29.04
C LEU A 255 2.62 21.33 -29.28
N PRO A 256 1.81 20.79 -30.21
CA PRO A 256 2.00 19.52 -30.92
C PRO A 256 2.94 19.60 -32.14
N PHE A 257 3.59 18.47 -32.45
CA PHE A 257 4.36 18.24 -33.67
C PHE A 257 3.59 17.30 -34.61
N TYR A 258 3.62 17.58 -35.90
CA TYR A 258 3.00 16.76 -36.94
C TYR A 258 3.96 16.54 -38.12
N SER A 259 4.00 15.32 -38.63
CA SER A 259 4.67 14.93 -39.87
C SER A 259 3.76 14.04 -40.71
N SER A 260 4.25 13.53 -41.85
CA SER A 260 3.49 12.63 -42.71
C SER A 260 3.17 11.29 -42.03
N ASP A 261 4.08 10.80 -41.19
CA ASP A 261 4.02 9.43 -40.66
C ASP A 261 4.02 9.38 -39.13
N ALA A 262 4.07 10.54 -38.46
CA ALA A 262 4.07 10.63 -37.01
C ALA A 262 3.48 11.94 -36.46
N SER A 263 3.12 11.91 -35.18
CA SER A 263 2.80 13.12 -34.44
C SER A 263 3.19 12.98 -32.97
N ILE A 264 3.47 14.10 -32.33
CA ILE A 264 3.68 14.20 -30.89
C ILE A 264 2.72 15.25 -30.34
N SER A 265 1.96 14.88 -29.32
CA SER A 265 1.10 15.80 -28.60
C SER A 265 1.43 15.78 -27.11
N TYR A 266 1.14 16.90 -26.43
CA TYR A 266 1.28 16.99 -24.98
C TYR A 266 -0.03 17.48 -24.37
N ASP A 267 -0.51 16.72 -23.39
CA ASP A 267 -1.68 17.05 -22.59
C ASP A 267 -1.22 17.56 -21.23
N MET A 268 -1.41 18.87 -21.01
CA MET A 268 -1.05 19.57 -19.78
C MET A 268 -1.87 19.10 -18.57
N SER A 269 -3.11 18.66 -18.75
CA SER A 269 -3.99 18.25 -17.65
C SER A 269 -3.53 16.95 -17.00
N PHE A 270 -2.82 16.11 -17.74
CA PHE A 270 -2.31 14.81 -17.27
C PHE A 270 -0.79 14.69 -17.30
N ASP A 271 -0.07 15.77 -17.62
CA ASP A 271 1.38 15.77 -17.90
C ASP A 271 1.77 14.59 -18.81
N LYS A 272 1.03 14.43 -19.91
CA LYS A 272 1.08 13.24 -20.77
C LYS A 272 1.55 13.59 -22.16
N MET A 273 2.65 12.97 -22.60
CA MET A 273 3.10 13.03 -23.99
C MET A 273 2.61 11.80 -24.76
N THR A 274 2.00 12.01 -25.93
CA THR A 274 1.53 10.91 -26.78
C THR A 274 2.23 11.00 -28.13
N ILE A 275 2.81 9.87 -28.55
CA ILE A 275 3.41 9.69 -29.87
C ILE A 275 2.50 8.76 -30.66
N HIS A 276 2.09 9.21 -31.84
CA HIS A 276 1.40 8.38 -32.82
C HIS A 276 2.34 8.15 -34.01
N ILE A 277 2.39 6.91 -34.48
CA ILE A 277 3.18 6.50 -35.65
C ILE A 277 2.26 5.72 -36.59
N ASP A 278 2.24 6.06 -37.88
CA ASP A 278 1.56 5.28 -38.91
C ASP A 278 2.21 3.90 -39.01
N GLN A 279 1.44 2.85 -38.75
CA GLN A 279 1.91 1.47 -38.73
C GLN A 279 2.42 1.02 -40.11
N LYS A 280 1.87 1.54 -41.20
CA LYS A 280 2.33 1.22 -42.57
C LYS A 280 3.70 1.80 -42.86
N ASN A 281 4.04 2.92 -42.22
CA ASN A 281 5.29 3.65 -42.42
C ASN A 281 6.12 3.74 -41.12
N LYS A 282 6.04 2.70 -40.27
CA LYS A 282 6.62 2.69 -38.92
C LYS A 282 8.06 3.22 -38.87
N THR A 283 8.94 2.70 -39.71
CA THR A 283 10.37 3.11 -39.73
C THR A 283 10.54 4.59 -40.09
N ALA A 284 9.76 5.10 -41.05
CA ALA A 284 9.82 6.52 -41.42
C ALA A 284 9.28 7.41 -40.29
N GLY A 285 8.19 7.01 -39.64
CA GLY A 285 7.65 7.74 -38.49
C GLY A 285 8.60 7.72 -37.29
N GLU A 286 9.19 6.58 -36.93
CA GLU A 286 10.21 6.48 -35.88
C GLU A 286 11.43 7.38 -36.15
N GLN A 287 11.86 7.46 -37.42
CA GLN A 287 12.94 8.34 -37.83
C GLN A 287 12.55 9.82 -37.71
N GLN A 288 11.35 10.21 -38.13
CA GLN A 288 10.85 11.58 -38.00
C GLN A 288 10.76 12.04 -36.54
N ILE A 289 10.29 11.16 -35.65
CA ILE A 289 10.28 11.42 -34.21
C ILE A 289 11.71 11.59 -33.68
N THR A 290 12.62 10.70 -34.07
CA THR A 290 14.03 10.77 -33.67
C THR A 290 14.68 12.08 -34.12
N ASP A 291 14.42 12.52 -35.35
CA ASP A 291 14.96 13.75 -35.90
C ASP A 291 14.38 14.98 -35.21
N PHE A 292 13.07 14.99 -34.93
CA PHE A 292 12.43 16.06 -34.15
C PHE A 292 13.01 16.17 -32.74
N LEU A 293 13.21 15.04 -32.04
CA LEU A 293 13.83 15.03 -30.72
C LEU A 293 15.28 15.54 -30.77
N LYS A 294 16.07 15.11 -31.75
CA LYS A 294 17.45 15.59 -31.96
C LYS A 294 17.52 17.08 -32.25
N GLN A 295 16.61 17.61 -33.08
CA GLN A 295 16.52 19.05 -33.37
C GLN A 295 16.24 19.90 -32.13
N ASN A 296 15.61 19.29 -31.11
CA ASN A 296 15.35 19.91 -29.82
C ASN A 296 16.35 19.48 -28.74
N GLU A 297 17.48 18.89 -29.13
CA GLU A 297 18.57 18.46 -28.25
C GLU A 297 18.14 17.47 -27.16
N ILE A 298 17.11 16.69 -27.44
CA ILE A 298 16.62 15.64 -26.55
C ILE A 298 17.40 14.35 -26.79
N GLU A 299 18.13 13.92 -25.77
CA GLU A 299 19.05 12.78 -25.88
C GLU A 299 18.37 11.41 -25.72
N SER A 300 17.21 11.36 -25.04
CA SER A 300 16.50 10.13 -24.74
C SER A 300 15.03 10.41 -24.43
N THR A 301 14.17 9.39 -24.56
CA THR A 301 12.76 9.44 -24.15
C THR A 301 12.49 8.73 -22.82
N ASN A 302 13.50 8.11 -22.21
CA ASN A 302 13.34 7.24 -21.03
C ASN A 302 12.84 7.99 -19.78
N TRP A 303 12.94 9.31 -19.77
CA TRP A 303 12.47 10.19 -18.69
C TRP A 303 11.12 10.84 -19.00
N ILE A 304 10.55 10.67 -20.22
CA ILE A 304 9.25 11.24 -20.58
C ILE A 304 8.19 10.52 -19.74
N ASN A 305 7.74 11.21 -18.70
CA ASN A 305 6.59 10.79 -17.92
C ASN A 305 5.38 10.61 -18.85
N ASN A 306 4.63 9.52 -18.65
CA ASN A 306 3.37 9.23 -19.33
C ASN A 306 3.51 9.12 -20.85
N LEU A 307 4.68 8.69 -21.36
CA LEU A 307 4.86 8.44 -22.77
C LEU A 307 3.95 7.29 -23.24
N SER A 308 2.97 7.61 -24.06
CA SER A 308 2.14 6.63 -24.75
C SER A 308 2.57 6.59 -26.22
N ILE A 309 3.05 5.44 -26.67
CA ILE A 309 3.34 5.19 -28.09
C ILE A 309 2.22 4.31 -28.62
N SER A 310 1.55 4.80 -29.65
CA SER A 310 0.54 4.01 -30.36
C SER A 310 0.93 3.88 -31.83
N TYR A 311 0.64 2.70 -32.36
CA TYR A 311 0.78 2.39 -33.77
C TYR A 311 -0.62 2.15 -34.32
N GLN A 312 -1.01 2.87 -35.36
CA GLN A 312 -2.31 2.75 -36.01
C GLN A 312 -2.16 2.47 -37.49
#